data_AF-A0A1U7GJJ5-F1
#
_entry.id   AF-A0A1U7GJJ5-F1
#
_cell.length_a   1.000
_cell.length_b   1.000
_cell.length_c   1.000
_cell.angle_alpha   90.00
_cell.angle_beta   90.00
_cell.angle_gamma   90.00
#
_symmetry.space_group_name_H-M   'P 1'
#
loop_
_entity.id
_entity.type
_entity.pdbx_description
1 polymer ?
#
loop_
_entity_poly.entity_id
_entity_poly.type
_entity_poly.pdbx_seq_one_letter_code
_entity_poly.pdbx_strand_id
1 'polypeptide(L)'
;MSPARRAAILFLAAVAGCGDVGALFAPPSDGLRIATPWPREERARLAKDFADWLRARPGEDVDAGAIAWVEAADDEPVDRASRRIAPAPDVLLGGDVGGYARLAADGRLQSLSDGAPRPYWIVARTTAGPDDAPPADPRRDPASLGRCLARVGTDGWRPGYAGLLDAYGESPPAGWRPTSSRPAEEGAAVMEGTRRPRAARAFLKFLEETGGGRMGPKFEAASQAGALARERALTADLLGATLVDAHDELAIAVAAVKAAGSPTWAVERLTQPPPWPPASIEKLLAKPGEDGPALVDSLTAQVAPDLGARDWLARSWLGPRRDLDRSVLEEIAAAEGGRLAREPRFRAWLRAEWTQWARQRYRWVARLAASKPPPSAS
;
A
#
# COMPACT_ATOMS: atom_id res chain seq x y z
N MET A 1 67.43 3.24 21.09
CA MET A 1 67.52 2.73 22.47
C MET A 1 66.56 3.54 23.34
N SER A 2 65.50 2.87 23.84
CA SER A 2 64.80 2.95 25.16
C SER A 2 65.05 4.14 26.11
N PRO A 3 64.25 4.37 27.18
CA PRO A 3 62.78 4.54 27.39
C PRO A 3 62.47 5.70 28.40
N ALA A 4 61.23 5.77 28.92
CA ALA A 4 60.77 6.41 30.19
C ALA A 4 60.44 7.93 30.13
N ARG A 5 59.35 8.49 30.70
CA ARG A 5 58.32 8.15 31.72
C ARG A 5 57.08 9.04 31.43
N ARG A 6 55.86 8.48 31.36
CA ARG A 6 54.79 8.54 32.39
C ARG A 6 54.54 9.93 33.03
N ALA A 7 53.42 10.54 32.69
CA ALA A 7 52.56 11.27 33.63
C ALA A 7 51.11 11.23 33.13
N ALA A 8 50.23 10.66 33.96
CA ALA A 8 48.79 10.56 33.78
C ALA A 8 48.11 11.73 34.50
N ILE A 9 47.08 12.32 33.92
CA ILE A 9 46.04 13.04 34.66
C ILE A 9 44.69 12.65 34.09
N LEU A 10 43.94 11.94 34.93
CA LEU A 10 42.51 11.68 34.82
C LEU A 10 41.74 13.00 34.93
N PHE A 11 40.76 13.19 34.04
CA PHE A 11 39.57 13.97 34.38
C PHE A 11 38.36 13.04 34.24
N LEU A 12 37.89 12.56 35.38
CA LEU A 12 36.60 11.93 35.58
C LEU A 12 35.56 13.05 35.65
N ALA A 13 34.62 13.10 34.70
CA ALA A 13 33.37 13.82 34.86
C ALA A 13 32.24 12.79 34.84
N ALA A 14 31.72 12.51 36.03
CA ALA A 14 30.56 11.66 36.25
C ALA A 14 29.29 12.43 35.83
N VAL A 15 28.70 12.04 34.70
CA VAL A 15 27.28 12.31 34.44
C VAL A 15 26.54 11.02 34.75
N ALA A 16 25.80 11.04 35.86
CA ALA A 16 24.81 10.04 36.20
C ALA A 16 23.62 10.17 35.24
N GLY A 17 23.71 9.49 34.10
CA GLY A 17 22.56 9.05 33.33
C GLY A 17 22.59 7.53 33.31
N CYS A 18 21.55 6.88 33.82
CA CYS A 18 21.35 5.44 33.73
C CYS A 18 21.23 5.00 32.26
N GLY A 19 22.37 4.94 31.57
CA GLY A 19 22.55 4.27 30.30
C GLY A 19 23.02 2.85 30.58
N ASP A 20 22.22 1.90 30.14
CA ASP A 20 22.46 0.46 30.23
C ASP A 20 23.67 0.07 29.36
N VAL A 21 24.90 0.29 29.85
CA VAL A 21 26.14 -0.08 29.13
C VAL A 21 26.43 -1.60 29.21
N GLY A 22 25.61 -2.35 29.97
CA GLY A 22 25.72 -3.81 30.10
C GLY A 22 25.12 -4.62 28.93
N ALA A 23 24.44 -3.97 27.98
CA ALA A 23 23.69 -4.66 26.92
C ALA A 23 24.53 -5.14 25.72
N LEU A 24 25.85 -4.87 25.68
CA LEU A 24 26.66 -5.21 24.50
C LEU A 24 27.05 -6.70 24.39
N PHE A 25 26.85 -7.51 25.44
CA PHE A 25 27.22 -8.93 25.45
C PHE A 25 26.23 -9.86 26.15
N ALA A 26 25.02 -9.41 26.46
CA ALA A 26 23.98 -10.35 26.91
C ALA A 26 23.70 -11.34 25.76
N PRO A 27 23.71 -12.67 26.01
CA PRO A 27 23.31 -13.63 25.00
C PRO A 27 21.92 -13.23 24.48
N PRO A 28 21.67 -13.36 23.17
CA PRO A 28 20.38 -12.99 22.59
C PRO A 28 19.29 -13.63 23.42
N SER A 29 18.44 -12.80 24.03
CA SER A 29 17.37 -13.28 24.89
C SER A 29 16.57 -14.31 24.12
N ASP A 30 16.38 -15.47 24.74
CA ASP A 30 15.65 -16.60 24.18
C ASP A 30 14.15 -16.32 24.30
N GLY A 31 13.69 -15.25 23.66
CA GLY A 31 12.34 -14.71 23.77
C GLY A 31 11.72 -14.46 22.40
N LEU A 32 10.39 -14.33 22.35
CA LEU A 32 9.65 -14.06 21.13
C LEU A 32 10.07 -12.71 20.52
N ARG A 33 10.64 -12.72 19.31
CA ARG A 33 11.13 -11.51 18.62
C ARG A 33 10.03 -10.88 17.78
N ILE A 34 9.59 -9.68 18.13
CA ILE A 34 8.53 -8.96 17.42
C ILE A 34 9.10 -7.67 16.82
N ALA A 35 9.07 -7.56 15.51
CA ALA A 35 9.46 -6.34 14.81
C ALA A 35 8.24 -5.45 14.56
N THR A 36 8.32 -4.19 14.96
CA THR A 36 7.19 -3.26 14.87
C THR A 36 7.62 -1.79 14.82
N PRO A 37 6.89 -0.93 14.08
CA PRO A 37 7.04 0.53 14.17
C PRO A 37 6.22 1.14 15.32
N TRP A 38 5.62 0.33 16.20
CA TRP A 38 4.76 0.89 17.25
C TRP A 38 5.57 1.62 18.34
N PRO A 39 5.04 2.72 18.90
CA PRO A 39 5.69 3.46 19.97
C PRO A 39 6.04 2.57 21.16
N ARG A 40 7.13 2.90 21.86
CA ARG A 40 7.62 2.14 23.02
C ARG A 40 6.55 1.93 24.09
N GLU A 41 5.69 2.92 24.33
CA GLU A 41 4.60 2.83 25.30
C GLU A 41 3.56 1.76 24.90
N GLU A 42 3.19 1.70 23.62
CA GLU A 42 2.27 0.68 23.10
C GLU A 42 2.90 -0.71 23.18
N ARG A 43 4.20 -0.84 22.84
CA ARG A 43 4.96 -2.08 22.98
C ARG A 43 4.99 -2.59 24.43
N ALA A 44 5.27 -1.70 25.39
CA ALA A 44 5.31 -2.04 26.80
C ALA A 44 3.94 -2.51 27.33
N ARG A 45 2.86 -1.82 26.93
CA ARG A 45 1.49 -2.23 27.25
C ARG A 45 1.15 -3.61 26.67
N LEU A 46 1.40 -3.82 25.38
CA LEU A 46 1.16 -5.11 24.73
C LEU A 46 1.94 -6.26 25.37
N ALA A 47 3.20 -6.04 25.75
CA ALA A 47 4.01 -7.07 26.40
C ALA A 47 3.40 -7.50 27.74
N LYS A 48 2.95 -6.52 28.53
CA LYS A 48 2.26 -6.78 29.80
C LYS A 48 0.94 -7.53 29.57
N ASP A 49 0.09 -7.02 28.68
CA ASP A 49 -1.23 -7.60 28.41
C ASP A 49 -1.11 -9.04 27.88
N PHE A 50 -0.12 -9.33 27.04
CA PHE A 50 0.15 -10.68 26.55
C PHE A 50 0.63 -11.63 27.66
N ALA A 51 1.52 -11.16 28.54
CA ALA A 51 1.96 -11.95 29.70
C ALA A 51 0.80 -12.27 30.66
N ASP A 52 -0.09 -11.29 30.88
CA ASP A 52 -1.30 -11.45 31.68
C ASP A 52 -2.26 -12.46 31.02
N TRP A 53 -2.42 -12.37 29.69
CA TRP A 53 -3.24 -13.29 28.89
C TRP A 53 -2.74 -14.74 28.94
N LEU A 54 -1.43 -14.96 28.88
CA LEU A 54 -0.80 -16.29 29.02
C LEU A 54 -1.00 -16.87 30.43
N ARG A 55 -0.82 -16.05 31.48
CA ARG A 55 -1.03 -16.49 32.88
C ARG A 55 -2.47 -16.93 33.15
N ALA A 56 -3.44 -16.33 32.47
CA ALA A 56 -4.84 -16.72 32.56
C ALA A 56 -5.17 -18.04 31.80
N ARG A 57 -4.23 -18.58 31.00
CA ARG A 57 -4.42 -19.75 30.14
C ARG A 57 -3.27 -20.77 30.34
N PRO A 58 -3.23 -21.47 31.48
CA PRO A 58 -2.15 -22.42 31.78
C PRO A 58 -2.08 -23.61 30.81
N GLY A 59 -3.11 -23.85 30.00
CA GLY A 59 -3.11 -24.88 28.95
C GLY A 59 -2.40 -24.48 27.65
N GLU A 60 -2.11 -23.20 27.46
CA GLU A 60 -1.24 -22.71 26.38
C GLU A 60 0.21 -22.81 26.89
N ASP A 61 0.76 -24.02 26.94
CA ASP A 61 2.17 -24.27 27.31
C ASP A 61 3.08 -23.77 26.17
N VAL A 62 3.29 -22.47 26.19
CA VAL A 62 4.00 -21.73 25.17
C VAL A 62 5.19 -21.08 25.86
N ASP A 63 6.39 -21.59 25.55
CA ASP A 63 7.64 -20.92 25.92
C ASP A 63 7.81 -19.63 25.09
N ALA A 64 7.03 -18.62 25.45
CA ALA A 64 7.09 -17.30 24.81
C ALA A 64 8.29 -16.49 25.29
N GLY A 65 8.84 -16.82 26.47
CA GLY A 65 9.83 -15.99 27.15
C GLY A 65 9.38 -14.53 27.31
N ALA A 66 10.33 -13.63 27.53
CA ALA A 66 10.07 -12.19 27.40
C ALA A 66 10.00 -11.79 25.91
N ILE A 67 9.09 -10.89 25.54
CA ILE A 67 9.07 -10.35 24.18
C ILE A 67 10.32 -9.49 23.95
N ALA A 68 11.09 -9.83 22.91
CA ALA A 68 12.20 -9.03 22.41
C ALA A 68 11.70 -8.12 21.28
N TRP A 69 11.49 -6.85 21.59
CA TRP A 69 11.05 -5.85 20.61
C TRP A 69 12.18 -5.44 19.68
N VAL A 70 11.96 -5.55 18.37
CA VAL A 70 12.84 -5.01 17.33
C VAL A 70 12.18 -3.78 16.73
N GLU A 71 12.86 -2.64 16.84
CA GLU A 71 12.34 -1.38 16.31
C GLU A 71 12.46 -1.37 14.78
N ALA A 72 11.32 -1.19 14.10
CA ALA A 72 11.27 -0.88 12.68
C ALA A 72 11.08 0.62 12.51
N ALA A 73 11.65 1.21 11.46
CA ALA A 73 11.41 2.61 11.15
C ALA A 73 9.93 2.83 10.76
N ASP A 74 9.35 3.92 11.25
CA ASP A 74 7.92 4.25 11.07
C ASP A 74 7.49 4.35 9.59
N ASP A 75 8.42 4.75 8.73
CA ASP A 75 8.21 4.96 7.29
C ASP A 75 8.74 3.81 6.42
N GLU A 76 9.40 2.81 7.02
CA GLU A 76 9.96 1.70 6.25
C GLU A 76 8.89 0.64 5.98
N PRO A 77 8.67 0.26 4.69
CA PRO A 77 7.75 -0.83 4.37
C PRO A 77 8.14 -2.12 5.09
N VAL A 78 7.15 -2.80 5.66
CA VAL A 78 7.31 -4.03 6.46
C VAL A 78 8.15 -5.09 5.73
N ASP A 79 7.98 -5.21 4.41
CA ASP A 79 8.73 -6.15 3.60
C ASP A 79 10.23 -5.82 3.52
N ARG A 80 10.60 -4.54 3.54
CA ARG A 80 11.99 -4.08 3.56
C ARG A 80 12.60 -4.21 4.95
N ALA A 81 11.89 -3.77 5.99
CA ALA A 81 12.31 -3.90 7.38
C ALA A 81 12.65 -5.36 7.73
N SER A 82 11.78 -6.30 7.34
CA SER A 82 11.99 -7.74 7.56
C SER A 82 13.26 -8.32 6.94
N ARG A 83 13.83 -7.70 5.90
CA ARG A 83 15.05 -8.17 5.23
C ARG A 83 16.32 -7.65 5.90
N ARG A 84 16.24 -6.54 6.62
CA ARG A 84 17.39 -5.89 7.28
C ARG A 84 17.61 -6.39 8.71
N ILE A 85 16.56 -6.90 9.34
CA ILE A 85 16.59 -7.37 10.72
C ILE A 85 17.26 -8.75 10.77
N ALA A 86 18.42 -8.83 11.42
CA ALA A 86 19.15 -10.06 11.68
C ALA A 86 19.41 -10.24 13.19
N PRO A 87 19.11 -11.42 13.78
CA PRO A 87 18.35 -12.51 13.16
C PRO A 87 16.89 -12.11 12.88
N ALA A 88 16.27 -12.80 11.92
CA ALA A 88 14.91 -12.53 11.46
C ALA A 88 13.91 -12.53 12.64
N PRO A 89 12.89 -11.65 12.64
CA PRO A 89 11.87 -11.63 13.68
C PRO A 89 10.96 -12.86 13.56
N ASP A 90 10.34 -13.25 14.67
CA ASP A 90 9.31 -14.30 14.69
C ASP A 90 7.96 -13.76 14.22
N VAL A 91 7.65 -12.52 14.60
CA VAL A 91 6.41 -11.80 14.26
C VAL A 91 6.74 -10.44 13.67
N LEU A 92 6.04 -10.09 12.58
CA LEU A 92 5.95 -8.72 12.08
C LEU A 92 4.62 -8.12 12.55
N LEU A 93 4.65 -6.99 13.23
CA LEU A 93 3.47 -6.29 13.75
C LEU A 93 3.44 -4.84 13.28
N GLY A 94 2.36 -4.41 12.65
CA GLY A 94 2.16 -3.05 12.17
C GLY A 94 2.37 -2.91 10.65
N GLY A 95 2.15 -1.70 10.13
CA GLY A 95 2.37 -1.40 8.71
C GLY A 95 1.29 -1.97 7.77
N ASP A 96 1.39 -1.59 6.51
CA ASP A 96 0.38 -1.86 5.47
C ASP A 96 0.14 -3.35 5.18
N VAL A 97 -1.13 -3.74 5.14
CA VAL A 97 -1.62 -5.06 4.71
C VAL A 97 -1.14 -5.48 3.31
N GLY A 98 -0.93 -4.54 2.39
CA GLY A 98 -0.31 -4.81 1.09
C GLY A 98 1.12 -5.34 1.19
N GLY A 99 1.90 -4.89 2.18
CA GLY A 99 3.22 -5.44 2.51
C GLY A 99 3.15 -6.91 2.92
N TYR A 100 2.17 -7.28 3.75
CA TYR A 100 1.94 -8.67 4.15
C TYR A 100 1.50 -9.55 2.98
N ALA A 101 0.65 -9.05 2.10
CA ALA A 101 0.24 -9.77 0.90
C ALA A 101 1.42 -10.06 -0.04
N ARG A 102 2.39 -9.13 -0.17
CA ARG A 102 3.66 -9.37 -0.88
C ARG A 102 4.51 -10.43 -0.19
N LEU A 103 4.68 -10.33 1.13
CA LEU A 103 5.46 -11.31 1.89
C LEU A 103 4.86 -12.72 1.82
N ALA A 104 3.53 -12.86 1.87
CA ALA A 104 2.84 -14.12 1.66
C ALA A 104 3.14 -14.69 0.27
N ALA A 105 3.03 -13.87 -0.77
CA ALA A 105 3.31 -14.26 -2.16
C ALA A 105 4.75 -14.74 -2.37
N ASP A 106 5.69 -14.14 -1.66
CA ASP A 106 7.11 -14.51 -1.67
C ASP A 106 7.40 -15.76 -0.81
N GLY A 107 6.38 -16.39 -0.19
CA GLY A 107 6.54 -17.55 0.69
C GLY A 107 7.27 -17.23 1.99
N ARG A 108 7.23 -15.97 2.44
CA ARG A 108 7.95 -15.49 3.64
C ARG A 108 7.09 -15.43 4.89
N LEU A 109 5.79 -15.70 4.77
CA LEU A 109 4.86 -15.78 5.90
C LEU A 109 4.36 -17.20 6.09
N GLN A 110 4.26 -17.61 7.35
CA GLN A 110 3.63 -18.86 7.70
C GLN A 110 2.11 -18.76 7.53
N SER A 111 1.49 -19.82 7.00
CA SER A 111 0.03 -19.95 6.99
C SER A 111 -0.52 -20.02 8.42
N LEU A 112 -1.58 -19.27 8.72
CA LEU A 112 -2.21 -19.26 10.04
C LEU A 112 -3.23 -20.40 10.24
N SER A 113 -3.63 -21.09 9.17
CA SER A 113 -4.46 -22.31 9.21
C SER A 113 -3.84 -23.47 8.45
N ASP A 114 -4.20 -24.69 8.84
CA ASP A 114 -3.67 -25.92 8.22
C ASP A 114 -4.44 -26.35 6.96
N GLY A 115 -5.52 -25.64 6.60
CA GLY A 115 -6.35 -25.91 5.42
C GLY A 115 -6.60 -24.68 4.55
N ALA A 116 -6.86 -24.91 3.25
CA ALA A 116 -7.27 -23.88 2.31
C ALA A 116 -8.80 -23.65 2.38
N PRO A 117 -9.28 -22.41 2.20
CA PRO A 117 -8.51 -21.17 2.06
C PRO A 117 -7.90 -20.73 3.41
N ARG A 118 -6.66 -20.23 3.37
CA ARG A 118 -5.86 -19.90 4.56
C ARG A 118 -5.49 -18.41 4.64
N PRO A 119 -5.59 -17.79 5.83
CA PRO A 119 -5.04 -16.47 6.06
C PRO A 119 -3.53 -16.57 6.32
N TYR A 120 -2.77 -15.57 5.87
CA TYR A 120 -1.33 -15.45 6.13
C TYR A 120 -1.00 -14.34 7.15
N TRP A 121 -1.99 -13.50 7.49
CA TRP A 121 -1.87 -12.41 8.45
C TRP A 121 -3.21 -12.16 9.13
N ILE A 122 -3.18 -11.42 10.23
CA ILE A 122 -4.34 -10.77 10.83
C ILE A 122 -4.29 -9.27 10.52
N VAL A 123 -5.44 -8.62 10.45
CA VAL A 123 -5.53 -7.15 10.57
C VAL A 123 -5.51 -6.86 12.07
N ALA A 124 -4.35 -6.45 12.58
CA ALA A 124 -4.10 -6.25 14.00
C ALA A 124 -4.86 -5.04 14.57
N ARG A 125 -5.00 -3.98 13.78
CA ARG A 125 -5.86 -2.84 14.12
C ARG A 125 -6.36 -2.14 12.87
N THR A 126 -7.53 -1.54 13.00
CA THR A 126 -8.05 -0.56 12.04
C THR A 126 -7.96 0.80 12.70
N THR A 127 -7.18 1.72 12.13
CA THR A 127 -7.19 3.10 12.61
C THR A 127 -8.26 3.87 11.85
N ALA A 128 -9.27 4.36 12.57
CA ALA A 128 -10.11 5.42 12.05
C ALA A 128 -9.23 6.67 12.01
N GLY A 129 -8.60 6.94 10.86
CA GLY A 129 -8.01 8.25 10.64
C GLY A 129 -9.10 9.31 10.78
N PRO A 130 -8.77 10.54 11.21
CA PRO A 130 -9.74 11.64 11.16
C PRO A 130 -10.26 11.77 9.71
N ASP A 131 -11.58 11.68 9.53
CA ASP A 131 -12.25 11.73 8.23
C ASP A 131 -11.85 12.98 7.41
N ASP A 132 -11.44 14.05 8.10
CA ASP A 132 -11.15 15.36 7.52
C ASP A 132 -9.67 15.60 7.18
N ALA A 133 -8.78 14.62 7.34
CA ALA A 133 -7.39 14.82 6.95
C ALA A 133 -7.28 15.02 5.43
N PRO A 134 -6.56 16.06 4.96
CA PRO A 134 -6.38 16.26 3.53
C PRO A 134 -5.70 15.02 2.93
N PRO A 135 -6.14 14.57 1.75
CA PRO A 135 -5.72 13.30 1.22
C PRO A 135 -4.25 13.36 0.76
N ALA A 136 -3.42 12.46 1.28
CA ALA A 136 -2.03 12.28 0.86
C ALA A 136 -1.92 11.35 -0.38
N ASP A 137 -0.77 11.36 -1.06
CA ASP A 137 -0.54 10.52 -2.25
C ASP A 137 -0.69 9.01 -1.92
N PRO A 138 -1.68 8.30 -2.49
CA PRO A 138 -1.95 6.89 -2.17
C PRO A 138 -0.82 5.94 -2.62
N ARG A 139 0.14 6.41 -3.44
CA ARG A 139 1.34 5.63 -3.80
C ARG A 139 2.40 5.64 -2.69
N ARG A 140 2.36 6.64 -1.82
CA ARG A 140 3.36 6.88 -0.77
C ARG A 140 2.79 6.72 0.64
N ASP A 141 1.50 6.95 0.81
CA ASP A 141 0.79 6.83 2.08
C ASP A 141 -0.21 5.66 2.03
N PRO A 142 0.10 4.52 2.65
CA PRO A 142 -0.81 3.37 2.68
C PRO A 142 -2.14 3.66 3.38
N ALA A 143 -2.18 4.64 4.29
CA ALA A 143 -3.41 5.06 4.94
C ALA A 143 -4.39 5.69 3.94
N SER A 144 -3.90 6.63 3.12
CA SER A 144 -4.63 7.21 2.00
C SER A 144 -5.09 6.15 1.01
N LEU A 145 -4.23 5.19 0.65
CA LEU A 145 -4.64 4.09 -0.23
C LEU A 145 -5.76 3.26 0.40
N GLY A 146 -5.65 2.91 1.68
CA GLY A 146 -6.67 2.17 2.42
C GLY A 146 -8.02 2.91 2.42
N ARG A 147 -8.02 4.21 2.69
CA ARG A 147 -9.23 5.05 2.61
C ARG A 147 -9.82 5.10 1.20
N CYS A 148 -8.97 5.27 0.17
CA CYS A 148 -9.43 5.27 -1.22
C CYS A 148 -10.07 3.93 -1.59
N LEU A 149 -9.43 2.81 -1.25
CA LEU A 149 -9.93 1.45 -1.49
C LEU A 149 -11.23 1.18 -0.74
N ALA A 150 -11.33 1.63 0.51
CA ALA A 150 -12.57 1.51 1.29
C ALA A 150 -13.71 2.28 0.62
N ARG A 151 -13.47 3.50 0.14
CA ARG A 151 -14.49 4.31 -0.54
C ARG A 151 -15.00 3.68 -1.83
N VAL A 152 -14.08 3.27 -2.73
CA VAL A 152 -14.48 2.58 -3.98
C VAL A 152 -15.07 1.19 -3.74
N GLY A 153 -14.79 0.58 -2.58
CA GLY A 153 -15.39 -0.68 -2.16
C GLY A 153 -16.82 -0.51 -1.64
N THR A 154 -17.07 0.47 -0.78
CA THR A 154 -18.37 0.72 -0.14
C THR A 154 -19.37 1.34 -1.12
N ASP A 155 -18.96 2.36 -1.88
CA ASP A 155 -19.85 3.12 -2.77
C ASP A 155 -19.98 2.47 -4.15
N GLY A 156 -19.22 1.41 -4.40
CA GLY A 156 -18.92 0.91 -5.73
C GLY A 156 -17.89 1.78 -6.46
N TRP A 157 -17.28 1.20 -7.51
CA TRP A 157 -16.10 1.81 -8.14
C TRP A 157 -16.37 3.23 -8.66
N ARG A 158 -17.40 3.41 -9.49
CA ARG A 158 -17.67 4.69 -10.15
C ARG A 158 -18.12 5.79 -9.16
N PRO A 159 -19.10 5.57 -8.27
CA PRO A 159 -19.47 6.57 -7.27
C PRO A 159 -18.35 6.87 -6.28
N GLY A 160 -17.61 5.84 -5.83
CA GLY A 160 -16.47 6.03 -4.93
C GLY A 160 -15.35 6.82 -5.59
N TYR A 161 -15.02 6.53 -6.85
CA TYR A 161 -14.01 7.27 -7.62
C TYR A 161 -14.43 8.73 -7.85
N ALA A 162 -15.71 8.98 -8.15
CA ALA A 162 -16.27 10.33 -8.22
C ALA A 162 -16.06 11.10 -6.91
N GLY A 163 -16.40 10.46 -5.78
CA GLY A 163 -16.20 11.06 -4.47
C GLY A 163 -14.73 11.34 -4.13
N LEU A 164 -13.79 10.54 -4.65
CA LEU A 164 -12.35 10.81 -4.52
C LEU A 164 -11.93 12.02 -5.37
N LEU A 165 -12.47 12.18 -6.58
CA LEU A 165 -12.17 13.35 -7.43
C LEU A 165 -12.62 14.65 -6.75
N ASP A 166 -13.81 14.66 -6.16
CA ASP A 166 -14.30 15.83 -5.41
C ASP A 166 -13.42 16.11 -4.20
N ALA A 167 -13.11 15.09 -3.39
CA ALA A 167 -12.28 15.24 -2.20
C ALA A 167 -10.88 15.78 -2.51
N TYR A 168 -10.21 15.25 -3.55
CA TYR A 168 -8.89 15.74 -3.96
C TYR A 168 -8.96 17.09 -4.67
N GLY A 169 -9.95 17.33 -5.51
CA GLY A 169 -10.10 18.59 -6.25
C GLY A 169 -10.44 19.79 -5.35
N GLU A 170 -11.05 19.56 -4.19
CA GLU A 170 -11.32 20.59 -3.17
C GLU A 170 -10.17 20.79 -2.19
N SER A 171 -9.28 19.80 -2.09
CA SER A 171 -8.14 19.87 -1.20
C SER A 171 -7.03 20.74 -1.82
N PRO A 172 -6.23 21.44 -0.99
CA PRO A 172 -4.96 21.97 -1.45
C PRO A 172 -4.15 20.87 -2.16
N PRO A 173 -3.26 21.21 -3.11
CA PRO A 173 -2.38 20.23 -3.73
C PRO A 173 -1.76 19.37 -2.65
N ALA A 174 -1.79 18.06 -2.85
CA ALA A 174 -1.14 17.10 -1.97
C ALA A 174 0.36 17.39 -2.00
N GLY A 175 0.78 18.42 -1.26
CA GLY A 175 2.15 18.78 -1.08
C GLY A 175 2.86 17.61 -0.42
N TRP A 176 4.18 17.61 -0.53
CA TRP A 176 5.01 16.68 0.22
C TRP A 176 4.81 16.95 1.72
N ARG A 177 3.80 16.30 2.32
CA ARG A 177 3.62 16.25 3.76
C ARG A 177 4.28 14.95 4.24
N PRO A 178 5.07 15.00 5.32
CA PRO A 178 5.56 13.80 5.97
C PRO A 178 4.39 12.86 6.21
N THR A 179 4.55 11.62 5.77
CA THR A 179 3.65 10.48 5.95
C THR A 179 3.49 10.20 7.44
N SER A 180 2.71 11.00 8.16
CA SER A 180 2.48 10.82 9.60
C SER A 180 1.18 10.08 9.89
N SER A 181 0.39 9.74 8.88
CA SER A 181 -0.80 8.92 9.06
C SER A 181 -0.44 7.45 9.15
N ARG A 182 -0.76 6.85 10.31
CA ARG A 182 -0.78 5.39 10.48
C ARG A 182 -1.67 4.75 9.40
N PRO A 183 -1.35 3.54 8.91
CA PRO A 183 -2.19 2.84 7.95
C PRO A 183 -3.62 2.67 8.48
N ALA A 184 -4.61 2.78 7.59
CA ALA A 184 -6.01 2.54 7.94
C ALA A 184 -6.18 1.10 8.47
N GLU A 185 -5.47 0.13 7.89
CA GLU A 185 -5.37 -1.23 8.39
C GLU A 185 -3.90 -1.61 8.58
N GLU A 186 -3.58 -2.06 9.79
CA GLU A 186 -2.25 -2.57 10.09
C GLU A 186 -2.27 -4.09 10.25
N GLY A 187 -1.30 -4.77 9.64
CA GLY A 187 -1.22 -6.23 9.71
C GLY A 187 -0.44 -6.77 10.91
N ALA A 188 -0.57 -8.07 11.17
CA ALA A 188 0.43 -8.84 11.91
C ALA A 188 0.53 -10.26 11.33
N ALA A 189 1.75 -10.80 11.25
CA ALA A 189 1.99 -12.11 10.66
C ALA A 189 3.17 -12.83 11.30
N VAL A 190 3.15 -14.16 11.19
CA VAL A 190 4.24 -15.04 11.59
C VAL A 190 5.20 -15.21 10.41
N MET A 191 6.49 -15.03 10.67
CA MET A 191 7.52 -15.22 9.65
C MET A 191 7.76 -16.70 9.36
N GLU A 192 7.93 -17.04 8.09
CA GLU A 192 8.32 -18.39 7.69
C GLU A 192 9.70 -18.74 8.26
N GLY A 193 9.85 -19.97 8.76
CA GLY A 193 11.10 -20.42 9.39
C GLY A 193 11.36 -19.87 10.80
N THR A 194 10.37 -19.23 11.46
CA THR A 194 10.48 -18.84 12.87
C THR A 194 10.86 -20.03 13.76
N ARG A 195 11.71 -19.79 14.76
CA ARG A 195 12.09 -20.81 15.76
C ARG A 195 10.99 -21.00 16.81
N ARG A 196 10.05 -20.07 16.91
CA ARG A 196 9.02 -20.01 17.95
C ARG A 196 7.60 -19.95 17.37
N PRO A 197 7.20 -20.87 16.46
CA PRO A 197 5.92 -20.78 15.76
C PRO A 197 4.71 -20.85 16.70
N ARG A 198 4.79 -21.62 17.79
CA ARG A 198 3.72 -21.70 18.81
C ARG A 198 3.53 -20.36 19.53
N ALA A 199 4.63 -19.72 19.97
CA ALA A 199 4.58 -18.42 20.63
C ALA A 199 4.12 -17.30 19.70
N ALA A 200 4.59 -17.31 18.45
CA ALA A 200 4.14 -16.36 17.44
C ALA A 200 2.63 -16.47 17.16
N ARG A 201 2.10 -17.71 17.05
CA ARG A 201 0.66 -17.95 16.87
C ARG A 201 -0.16 -17.58 18.09
N ALA A 202 0.33 -17.90 19.29
CA ALA A 202 -0.32 -17.50 20.54
C ALA A 202 -0.41 -15.96 20.65
N PHE A 203 0.63 -15.24 20.21
CA PHE A 203 0.60 -13.78 20.16
C PHE A 203 -0.43 -13.24 19.15
N LEU A 204 -0.56 -13.82 17.96
CA LEU A 204 -1.60 -13.41 17.01
C LEU A 204 -3.02 -13.71 17.53
N LYS A 205 -3.21 -14.87 18.18
CA LYS A 205 -4.47 -15.21 18.85
C LYS A 205 -4.82 -14.22 19.96
N PHE A 206 -3.83 -13.80 20.75
CA PHE A 206 -3.99 -12.72 21.73
C PHE A 206 -4.46 -11.42 21.06
N LEU A 207 -3.86 -11.00 19.95
CA LEU A 207 -4.28 -9.78 19.24
C LEU A 207 -5.73 -9.89 18.72
N GLU A 208 -6.15 -11.06 18.26
CA GLU A 208 -7.54 -11.32 17.85
C GLU A 208 -8.52 -11.25 19.03
N GLU A 209 -8.22 -11.93 20.13
CA GLU A 209 -9.13 -12.02 21.29
C GLU A 209 -9.24 -10.72 22.09
N THR A 210 -8.15 -9.97 22.25
CA THR A 210 -8.10 -8.81 23.16
C THR A 210 -7.78 -7.49 22.47
N GLY A 211 -7.13 -7.52 21.31
CA GLY A 211 -6.67 -6.32 20.59
C GLY A 211 -7.68 -5.79 19.56
N GLY A 212 -8.82 -6.45 19.38
CA GLY A 212 -9.75 -6.17 18.28
C GLY A 212 -9.18 -6.56 16.91
N GLY A 213 -8.12 -7.38 16.89
CA GLY A 213 -7.58 -7.95 15.67
C GLY A 213 -8.62 -8.83 14.99
N ARG A 214 -8.59 -8.88 13.67
CA ARG A 214 -9.46 -9.76 12.88
C ARG A 214 -8.64 -10.54 11.87
N MET A 215 -9.09 -11.74 11.57
CA MET A 215 -8.40 -12.55 10.59
C MET A 215 -8.37 -11.86 9.21
N GLY A 216 -7.20 -11.88 8.56
CA GLY A 216 -7.04 -11.32 7.22
C GLY A 216 -7.83 -12.10 6.17
N PRO A 217 -7.83 -11.62 4.91
CA PRO A 217 -8.41 -12.36 3.80
C PRO A 217 -7.81 -13.77 3.72
N LYS A 218 -8.66 -14.74 3.40
CA LYS A 218 -8.25 -16.14 3.20
C LYS A 218 -7.94 -16.36 1.72
N PHE A 219 -6.88 -17.12 1.44
CA PHE A 219 -6.45 -17.42 0.08
C PHE A 219 -6.30 -18.92 -0.11
N GLU A 220 -6.65 -19.42 -1.29
CA GLU A 220 -6.37 -20.80 -1.68
C GLU A 220 -4.86 -21.05 -1.76
N ALA A 221 -4.13 -20.04 -2.27
CA ALA A 221 -2.69 -20.08 -2.45
C ALA A 221 -2.04 -18.71 -2.21
N ALA A 222 -0.76 -18.72 -1.81
CA ALA A 222 0.05 -17.51 -1.65
C ALA A 222 0.10 -16.62 -2.90
N SER A 223 0.01 -17.22 -4.10
CA SER A 223 -0.02 -16.50 -5.37
C SER A 223 -1.22 -15.54 -5.50
N GLN A 224 -2.36 -15.87 -4.89
CA GLN A 224 -3.56 -15.02 -4.86
C GLN A 224 -3.35 -13.79 -3.96
N ALA A 225 -2.66 -13.94 -2.83
CA ALA A 225 -2.25 -12.79 -2.01
C ALA A 225 -1.34 -11.85 -2.82
N GLY A 226 -0.45 -12.41 -3.62
CA GLY A 226 0.39 -11.64 -4.56
C GLY A 226 -0.42 -10.90 -5.61
N ALA A 227 -1.50 -11.50 -6.14
CA ALA A 227 -2.38 -10.86 -7.10
C ALA A 227 -3.08 -9.64 -6.47
N LEU A 228 -3.61 -9.79 -5.25
CA LEU A 228 -4.20 -8.69 -4.49
C LEU A 228 -3.19 -7.55 -4.25
N ALA A 229 -1.95 -7.88 -3.87
CA ALA A 229 -0.92 -6.87 -3.65
C ALA A 229 -0.60 -6.07 -4.93
N ARG A 230 -0.60 -6.74 -6.09
CA ARG A 230 -0.35 -6.11 -7.41
C ARG A 230 -1.53 -5.27 -7.87
N GLU A 231 -2.76 -5.75 -7.68
CA GLU A 231 -3.98 -4.99 -7.94
C GLU A 231 -3.96 -3.68 -7.14
N ARG A 232 -3.76 -3.75 -5.83
CA ARG A 232 -3.67 -2.56 -4.98
C ARG A 232 -2.58 -1.60 -5.42
N ALA A 233 -1.43 -2.11 -5.88
CA ALA A 233 -0.35 -1.28 -6.39
C ALA A 233 -0.72 -0.57 -7.70
N LEU A 234 -1.46 -1.23 -8.60
CA LEU A 234 -1.99 -0.61 -9.82
C LEU A 234 -3.10 0.40 -9.50
N THR A 235 -3.97 0.10 -8.54
CA THR A 235 -4.99 1.03 -8.04
C THR A 235 -4.33 2.28 -7.44
N ALA A 236 -3.27 2.12 -6.65
CA ALA A 236 -2.50 3.25 -6.14
C ALA A 236 -1.87 4.08 -7.25
N ASP A 237 -1.32 3.45 -8.29
CA ASP A 237 -0.78 4.16 -9.46
C ASP A 237 -1.86 4.93 -10.22
N LEU A 238 -3.03 4.32 -10.42
CA LEU A 238 -4.17 4.95 -11.09
C LEU A 238 -4.62 6.18 -10.32
N LEU A 239 -4.91 6.02 -9.03
CA LEU A 239 -5.37 7.11 -8.17
C LEU A 239 -4.29 8.19 -8.03
N GLY A 240 -3.02 7.83 -7.88
CA GLY A 240 -1.93 8.80 -7.86
C GLY A 240 -1.81 9.57 -9.18
N ALA A 241 -1.94 8.90 -10.31
CA ALA A 241 -1.86 9.52 -11.64
C ALA A 241 -3.03 10.48 -11.91
N THR A 242 -4.24 10.15 -11.47
CA THR A 242 -5.46 10.91 -11.78
C THR A 242 -5.85 11.93 -10.72
N LEU A 243 -5.50 11.72 -9.45
CA LEU A 243 -5.86 12.58 -8.31
C LEU A 243 -4.71 13.49 -7.87
N VAL A 244 -3.46 13.03 -7.98
CA VAL A 244 -2.27 13.75 -7.50
C VAL A 244 -1.52 14.40 -8.64
N ASP A 245 -1.09 13.62 -9.65
CA ASP A 245 -0.26 14.16 -10.74
C ASP A 245 -1.04 15.10 -11.67
N ALA A 246 -2.37 14.99 -11.71
CA ALA A 246 -3.29 15.85 -12.45
C ALA A 246 -4.09 16.80 -11.53
N HIS A 247 -3.63 17.02 -10.29
CA HIS A 247 -4.36 17.77 -9.26
C HIS A 247 -4.70 19.20 -9.67
N ASP A 248 -3.74 19.94 -10.24
CA ASP A 248 -3.97 21.34 -10.64
C ASP A 248 -5.14 21.46 -11.63
N GLU A 249 -5.17 20.59 -12.65
CA GLU A 249 -6.29 20.56 -13.59
C GLU A 249 -7.58 20.04 -12.96
N LEU A 250 -7.51 19.08 -12.05
CA LEU A 250 -8.66 18.54 -11.32
C LEU A 250 -9.33 19.63 -10.50
N ALA A 251 -8.56 20.39 -9.71
CA ALA A 251 -9.06 21.48 -8.88
C ALA A 251 -9.77 22.55 -9.71
N ILE A 252 -9.18 22.94 -10.85
CA ILE A 252 -9.80 23.88 -11.80
C ILE A 252 -11.11 23.30 -12.36
N ALA A 253 -11.13 22.02 -12.73
CA ALA A 253 -12.33 21.37 -13.27
C ALA A 253 -13.45 21.27 -12.24
N VAL A 254 -13.16 20.84 -11.00
CA VAL A 254 -14.14 20.78 -9.91
C VAL A 254 -14.71 22.16 -9.61
N ALA A 255 -13.87 23.18 -9.49
CA ALA A 255 -14.31 24.56 -9.26
C ALA A 255 -15.22 25.08 -10.39
N ALA A 256 -14.84 24.84 -11.66
CA ALA A 256 -15.63 25.26 -12.81
C ALA A 256 -16.98 24.53 -12.89
N VAL A 257 -17.03 23.23 -12.60
CA VAL A 257 -18.26 22.44 -12.56
C VAL A 257 -19.20 22.94 -11.47
N LYS A 258 -18.69 23.23 -10.27
CA LYS A 258 -19.49 23.81 -9.18
C LYS A 258 -20.02 25.19 -9.52
N ALA A 259 -19.18 26.06 -10.10
CA ALA A 259 -19.58 27.40 -10.53
C ALA A 259 -20.70 27.37 -11.59
N ALA A 260 -20.72 26.33 -12.43
CA ALA A 260 -21.78 26.10 -13.43
C ALA A 260 -23.05 25.45 -12.85
N GLY A 261 -23.15 25.25 -11.54
CA GLY A 261 -24.28 24.59 -10.88
C GLY A 261 -24.27 23.06 -10.98
N SER A 262 -23.11 22.45 -11.17
CA SER A 262 -22.90 20.99 -11.23
C SER A 262 -23.80 20.26 -12.24
N PRO A 263 -23.84 20.69 -13.52
CA PRO A 263 -24.73 20.08 -14.49
C PRO A 263 -24.35 18.60 -14.72
N THR A 264 -25.36 17.73 -14.83
CA THR A 264 -25.19 16.26 -14.89
C THR A 264 -24.15 15.81 -15.91
N TRP A 265 -24.16 16.37 -17.13
CA TRP A 265 -23.20 16.02 -18.18
C TRP A 265 -21.74 16.30 -17.79
N ALA A 266 -21.49 17.36 -17.01
CA ALA A 266 -20.14 17.75 -16.60
C ALA A 266 -19.66 16.87 -15.46
N VAL A 267 -20.53 16.56 -14.49
CA VAL A 267 -20.26 15.61 -13.42
C VAL A 267 -19.98 14.22 -13.98
N GLU A 268 -20.85 13.70 -14.86
CA GLU A 268 -20.67 12.41 -15.52
C GLU A 268 -19.36 12.33 -16.30
N ARG A 269 -18.93 13.45 -16.90
CA ARG A 269 -17.69 13.50 -17.65
C ARG A 269 -16.48 13.60 -16.76
N LEU A 270 -16.50 14.46 -15.76
CA LEU A 270 -15.41 14.59 -14.79
C LEU A 270 -15.11 13.26 -14.09
N THR A 271 -16.17 12.53 -13.75
CA THR A 271 -16.12 11.30 -12.93
C THR A 271 -15.95 10.00 -13.71
N GLN A 272 -15.86 10.07 -15.04
CA GLN A 272 -15.55 8.87 -15.84
C GLN A 272 -14.11 8.41 -15.51
N PRO A 273 -13.84 7.13 -15.27
CA PRO A 273 -12.47 6.64 -15.11
C PRO A 273 -11.74 6.62 -16.47
N PRO A 274 -10.39 6.51 -16.49
CA PRO A 274 -9.66 6.32 -17.73
C PRO A 274 -10.07 5.01 -18.42
N PRO A 275 -10.03 4.93 -19.76
CA PRO A 275 -10.41 3.72 -20.48
C PRO A 275 -9.30 2.66 -20.49
N TRP A 276 -9.70 1.42 -20.77
CA TRP A 276 -8.85 0.33 -21.17
C TRP A 276 -9.37 -0.30 -22.48
N PRO A 277 -8.54 -0.44 -23.54
CA PRO A 277 -7.16 0.05 -23.62
C PRO A 277 -7.03 1.57 -23.47
N PRO A 278 -5.83 2.11 -23.16
CA PRO A 278 -5.62 3.54 -23.11
C PRO A 278 -5.99 4.21 -24.44
N ALA A 279 -6.57 5.41 -24.38
CA ALA A 279 -7.05 6.12 -25.56
C ALA A 279 -5.95 6.40 -26.61
N SER A 280 -4.69 6.42 -26.21
CA SER A 280 -3.53 6.51 -27.12
C SER A 280 -3.41 5.27 -28.01
N ILE A 281 -3.68 4.07 -27.47
CA ILE A 281 -3.65 2.82 -28.21
C ILE A 281 -4.74 2.78 -29.27
N GLU A 282 -5.97 3.18 -28.92
CA GLU A 282 -7.07 3.29 -29.88
C GLU A 282 -6.70 4.24 -31.03
N LYS A 283 -6.07 5.39 -30.72
CA LYS A 283 -5.61 6.34 -31.74
C LYS A 283 -4.52 5.77 -32.64
N LEU A 284 -3.61 4.96 -32.09
CA LEU A 284 -2.57 4.29 -32.88
C LEU A 284 -3.18 3.23 -33.82
N LEU A 285 -4.12 2.42 -33.31
CA LEU A 285 -4.83 1.41 -34.10
C LEU A 285 -5.70 2.00 -35.20
N ALA A 286 -6.23 3.22 -35.00
CA ALA A 286 -7.05 3.92 -35.99
C ALA A 286 -6.24 4.60 -37.10
N LYS A 287 -4.89 4.61 -37.05
CA LYS A 287 -4.07 5.19 -38.12
C LYS A 287 -4.19 4.34 -39.39
N PRO A 288 -4.41 4.95 -40.57
CA PRO A 288 -4.53 4.20 -41.82
C PRO A 288 -3.20 3.56 -42.22
N GLY A 289 -3.26 2.39 -42.85
CA GLY A 289 -2.09 1.66 -43.37
C GLY A 289 -1.47 0.68 -42.36
N GLU A 290 -0.29 0.16 -42.71
CA GLU A 290 0.46 -0.81 -41.89
C GLU A 290 1.15 -0.18 -40.66
N ASP A 291 1.23 1.16 -40.62
CA ASP A 291 1.94 1.90 -39.57
C ASP A 291 1.29 1.77 -38.19
N GLY A 292 -0.04 1.70 -38.11
CA GLY A 292 -0.77 1.63 -36.84
C GLY A 292 -0.41 0.39 -36.01
N PRO A 293 -0.66 -0.82 -36.55
CA PRO A 293 -0.27 -2.08 -35.91
C PRO A 293 1.24 -2.15 -35.57
N ALA A 294 2.11 -1.75 -36.51
CA ALA A 294 3.56 -1.77 -36.29
C ALA A 294 4.02 -0.87 -35.12
N LEU A 295 3.37 0.29 -34.94
CA LEU A 295 3.63 1.18 -33.80
C LEU A 295 3.16 0.57 -32.47
N VAL A 296 2.00 -0.10 -32.47
CA VAL A 296 1.49 -0.79 -31.27
C VAL A 296 2.40 -1.96 -30.89
N ASP A 297 2.88 -2.74 -31.87
CA ASP A 297 3.84 -3.83 -31.62
C ASP A 297 5.16 -3.28 -31.05
N SER A 298 5.67 -2.19 -31.63
CA SER A 298 6.88 -1.51 -31.15
C SER A 298 6.73 -1.01 -29.71
N LEU A 299 5.59 -0.39 -29.38
CA LEU A 299 5.28 0.05 -28.02
C LEU A 299 5.21 -1.13 -27.05
N THR A 300 4.51 -2.20 -27.45
CA THR A 300 4.34 -3.42 -26.65
C THR A 300 5.69 -4.04 -26.32
N ALA A 301 6.61 -4.12 -27.29
CA ALA A 301 7.97 -4.61 -27.08
C ALA A 301 8.81 -3.73 -26.12
N GLN A 302 8.55 -2.42 -26.08
CA GLN A 302 9.26 -1.49 -25.18
C GLN A 302 8.77 -1.60 -23.73
N VAL A 303 7.44 -1.69 -23.53
CA VAL A 303 6.83 -1.69 -22.20
C VAL A 303 6.80 -3.07 -21.56
N ALA A 304 6.81 -4.14 -22.35
CA ALA A 304 6.79 -5.53 -21.88
C ALA A 304 7.88 -6.35 -22.59
N PRO A 305 9.07 -6.56 -21.97
CA PRO A 305 10.14 -7.32 -22.61
C PRO A 305 9.83 -8.83 -22.72
N ASP A 306 9.00 -9.38 -21.84
CA ASP A 306 8.57 -10.79 -21.83
C ASP A 306 7.55 -11.10 -22.94
N LEU A 307 7.76 -12.17 -23.71
CA LEU A 307 6.90 -12.52 -24.85
C LEU A 307 5.45 -12.78 -24.43
N GLY A 308 5.23 -13.52 -23.34
CA GLY A 308 3.87 -13.76 -22.83
C GLY A 308 3.15 -12.47 -22.47
N ALA A 309 3.87 -11.50 -21.88
CA ALA A 309 3.28 -10.22 -21.51
C ALA A 309 2.93 -9.36 -22.73
N ARG A 310 3.73 -9.46 -23.81
CA ARG A 310 3.42 -8.83 -25.10
C ARG A 310 2.16 -9.42 -25.73
N ASP A 311 2.07 -10.75 -25.79
CA ASP A 311 0.93 -11.45 -26.36
C ASP A 311 -0.37 -11.16 -25.58
N TRP A 312 -0.26 -11.03 -24.25
CA TRP A 312 -1.37 -10.59 -23.41
C TRP A 312 -1.80 -9.16 -23.74
N LEU A 313 -0.86 -8.20 -23.83
CA LEU A 313 -1.17 -6.81 -24.15
C LEU A 313 -1.81 -6.68 -25.53
N ALA A 314 -1.26 -7.33 -26.55
CA ALA A 314 -1.79 -7.30 -27.91
C ALA A 314 -3.25 -7.75 -27.94
N ARG A 315 -3.59 -8.87 -27.28
CA ARG A 315 -4.98 -9.35 -27.19
C ARG A 315 -5.88 -8.41 -26.37
N SER A 316 -5.37 -7.94 -25.23
CA SER A 316 -6.11 -7.06 -24.32
C SER A 316 -6.46 -5.72 -24.99
N TRP A 317 -5.54 -5.18 -25.78
CA TRP A 317 -5.71 -3.91 -26.48
C TRP A 317 -6.56 -3.97 -27.75
N LEU A 318 -6.68 -5.14 -28.37
CA LEU A 318 -7.65 -5.38 -29.44
C LEU A 318 -9.07 -5.66 -28.92
N GLY A 319 -9.22 -5.80 -27.60
CA GLY A 319 -10.51 -6.01 -26.96
C GLY A 319 -11.42 -4.76 -27.01
N PRO A 320 -12.71 -4.94 -26.71
CA PRO A 320 -13.63 -3.81 -26.62
C PRO A 320 -13.21 -2.84 -25.52
N ARG A 321 -13.44 -1.54 -25.77
CA ARG A 321 -13.20 -0.49 -24.79
C ARG A 321 -14.02 -0.70 -23.53
N ARG A 322 -13.37 -0.62 -22.38
CA ARG A 322 -13.96 -0.68 -21.04
C ARG A 322 -13.49 0.52 -20.23
N ASP A 323 -14.31 0.96 -19.29
CA ASP A 323 -13.89 1.92 -18.27
C ASP A 323 -12.99 1.17 -17.26
N LEU A 324 -11.90 1.78 -16.80
CA LEU A 324 -11.06 1.16 -15.77
C LEU A 324 -11.84 1.07 -14.47
N ASP A 325 -12.01 -0.17 -14.02
CA ASP A 325 -12.55 -0.53 -12.72
C ASP A 325 -11.63 -1.53 -12.02
N ARG A 326 -12.05 -1.97 -10.82
CA ARG A 326 -11.32 -2.97 -10.06
C ARG A 326 -11.14 -4.29 -10.82
N SER A 327 -12.15 -4.73 -11.58
CA SER A 327 -12.06 -5.98 -12.35
C SER A 327 -10.98 -5.87 -13.43
N VAL A 328 -10.93 -4.76 -14.16
CA VAL A 328 -9.89 -4.55 -15.17
C VAL A 328 -8.49 -4.45 -14.54
N LEU A 329 -8.36 -3.82 -13.37
CA LEU A 329 -7.09 -3.77 -12.64
C LEU A 329 -6.67 -5.14 -12.11
N GLU A 330 -7.61 -5.97 -11.68
CA GLU A 330 -7.38 -7.37 -11.29
C GLU A 330 -6.89 -8.21 -12.50
N GLU A 331 -7.50 -8.03 -13.68
CA GLU A 331 -7.05 -8.66 -14.94
C GLU A 331 -5.60 -8.27 -15.28
N ILE A 332 -5.28 -6.97 -15.23
CA ILE A 332 -3.91 -6.47 -15.49
C ILE A 332 -2.93 -6.98 -14.42
N ALA A 333 -3.34 -7.04 -13.15
CA ALA A 333 -2.51 -7.53 -12.04
C ALA A 333 -2.22 -9.04 -12.13
N ALA A 334 -3.14 -9.80 -12.71
CA ALA A 334 -3.02 -11.24 -12.93
C ALA A 334 -2.27 -11.60 -14.23
N ALA A 335 -2.19 -10.68 -15.19
CA ALA A 335 -1.57 -10.89 -16.50
C ALA A 335 -0.19 -11.55 -16.39
N GLU A 336 -0.04 -12.71 -17.04
CA GLU A 336 1.19 -13.50 -17.06
C GLU A 336 1.73 -13.83 -15.67
N GLY A 337 0.84 -14.27 -14.77
CA GLY A 337 1.19 -14.54 -13.37
C GLY A 337 1.65 -13.27 -12.64
N GLY A 338 1.17 -12.11 -13.06
CA GLY A 338 1.56 -10.81 -12.56
C GLY A 338 2.96 -10.35 -12.93
N ARG A 339 3.56 -10.92 -13.99
CA ARG A 339 4.82 -10.39 -14.57
C ARG A 339 4.63 -8.97 -15.08
N LEU A 340 3.55 -8.72 -15.81
CA LEU A 340 3.28 -7.41 -16.41
C LEU A 340 3.14 -6.30 -15.35
N ALA A 341 2.34 -6.52 -14.31
CA ALA A 341 2.18 -5.55 -13.23
C ALA A 341 3.44 -5.33 -12.37
N ARG A 342 4.47 -6.18 -12.49
CA ARG A 342 5.77 -5.97 -11.85
C ARG A 342 6.77 -5.24 -12.74
N GLU A 343 6.53 -5.18 -14.05
CA GLU A 343 7.42 -4.57 -15.02
C GLU A 343 7.47 -3.04 -14.82
N PRO A 344 8.62 -2.47 -14.38
CA PRO A 344 8.72 -1.04 -14.10
C PRO A 344 8.44 -0.16 -15.32
N ARG A 345 8.83 -0.59 -16.53
CA ARG A 345 8.59 0.18 -17.77
C ARG A 345 7.11 0.29 -18.07
N PHE A 346 6.38 -0.83 -17.97
CA PHE A 346 4.94 -0.86 -18.12
C PHE A 346 4.25 0.06 -17.11
N ARG A 347 4.59 -0.03 -15.82
CA ARG A 347 4.00 0.84 -14.79
C ARG A 347 4.32 2.32 -15.01
N ALA A 348 5.54 2.64 -15.42
CA ALA A 348 5.92 4.02 -15.71
C ALA A 348 5.13 4.58 -16.89
N TRP A 349 5.04 3.82 -17.98
CA TRP A 349 4.23 4.17 -19.15
C TRP A 349 2.75 4.33 -18.78
N LEU A 350 2.17 3.36 -18.07
CA LEU A 350 0.75 3.36 -17.72
C LEU A 350 0.35 4.56 -16.84
N ARG A 351 1.20 4.94 -15.87
CA ARG A 351 1.01 6.16 -15.09
C ARG A 351 0.99 7.41 -15.97
N ALA A 352 1.94 7.52 -16.92
CA ALA A 352 1.99 8.65 -17.83
C ALA A 352 0.73 8.74 -18.71
N GLU A 353 0.23 7.60 -19.21
CA GLU A 353 -1.03 7.53 -19.96
C GLU A 353 -2.22 8.00 -19.12
N TRP A 354 -2.35 7.52 -17.88
CA TRP A 354 -3.43 7.92 -16.98
C TRP A 354 -3.37 9.39 -16.60
N THR A 355 -2.19 9.92 -16.29
CA THR A 355 -2.00 11.34 -16.01
C THR A 355 -2.35 12.20 -17.22
N GLN A 356 -1.86 11.84 -18.42
CA GLN A 356 -2.12 12.61 -19.63
C GLN A 356 -3.62 12.61 -19.96
N TRP A 357 -4.27 11.44 -19.87
CA TRP A 357 -5.70 11.31 -20.06
C TRP A 357 -6.48 12.19 -19.08
N ALA A 358 -6.14 12.14 -17.78
CA ALA A 358 -6.80 12.91 -16.73
C ALA A 358 -6.67 14.42 -16.96
N ARG A 359 -5.46 14.91 -17.22
CA ARG A 359 -5.22 16.33 -17.52
C ARG A 359 -6.02 16.82 -18.73
N GLN A 360 -6.04 16.06 -19.82
CA GLN A 360 -6.83 16.41 -21.01
C GLN A 360 -8.33 16.47 -20.68
N ARG A 361 -8.82 15.46 -19.94
CA ARG A 361 -10.21 15.35 -19.51
C ARG A 361 -10.63 16.55 -18.66
N TYR A 362 -9.89 16.84 -17.60
CA TYR A 362 -10.21 17.89 -16.64
C TYR A 362 -10.19 19.27 -17.32
N ARG A 363 -9.17 19.59 -18.13
CA ARG A 363 -9.13 20.84 -18.92
C ARG A 363 -10.30 20.98 -19.87
N TRP A 364 -10.71 19.88 -20.52
CA TRP A 364 -11.85 19.90 -21.41
C TRP A 364 -13.16 20.16 -20.66
N VAL A 365 -13.38 19.48 -19.53
CA VAL A 365 -14.56 19.69 -18.67
C VAL A 365 -14.59 21.13 -18.15
N ALA A 366 -13.48 21.66 -17.61
CA ALA A 366 -13.39 23.03 -17.12
C ALA A 366 -13.77 24.06 -18.19
N ARG A 367 -13.23 23.92 -19.41
CA ARG A 367 -13.54 24.83 -20.53
C ARG A 367 -15.03 24.81 -20.89
N LEU A 368 -15.62 23.61 -20.98
CA LEU A 368 -17.03 23.50 -21.32
C LEU A 368 -17.95 24.04 -20.21
N ALA A 369 -17.64 23.74 -18.95
CA ALA A 369 -18.41 24.25 -17.81
C ALA A 369 -18.35 25.79 -17.75
N ALA A 370 -17.18 26.39 -17.97
CA ALA A 370 -17.02 27.85 -18.00
C ALA A 370 -17.72 28.53 -19.19
N SER A 371 -17.90 27.83 -20.31
CA SER A 371 -18.54 28.38 -21.51
C SER A 371 -20.07 28.47 -21.44
N LYS A 372 -20.69 27.79 -20.46
CA LYS A 372 -22.15 27.74 -20.35
C LYS A 372 -22.59 28.64 -19.18
N PRO A 373 -23.33 29.74 -19.43
CA PRO A 373 -23.81 30.58 -18.34
C PRO A 373 -24.71 29.75 -17.41
N PRO A 374 -24.68 30.02 -16.09
CA PRO A 374 -25.57 29.34 -15.15
C PRO A 374 -27.02 29.59 -15.58
N PRO A 375 -27.92 28.59 -15.45
CA PRO A 375 -29.33 28.81 -15.73
C PRO A 375 -29.81 29.98 -14.87
N SER A 376 -30.36 31.01 -15.51
CA SER A 376 -30.93 32.18 -14.83
C SER A 376 -31.94 31.67 -13.81
N ALA A 377 -31.72 31.97 -12.51
CA ALA A 377 -32.70 31.67 -11.47
C ALA A 377 -34.01 32.34 -11.85
N SER A 378 -35.00 31.52 -12.24
CA SER A 378 -36.34 31.94 -12.65
C SER A 378 -37.30 31.82 -11.49
#